data_AF-A0AAJ0CUQ8-F1
#
_entry.id   AF-A0AAJ0CUQ8-F1
#
_cell.length_a   1.000
_cell.length_b   1.000
_cell.length_c   1.000
_cell.angle_alpha   90.00
_cell.angle_beta   90.00
_cell.angle_gamma   90.00
#
_symmetry.space_group_name_H-M   'P 1'
#
loop_
_entity.id
_entity.type
_entity.pdbx_description
1 polymer ?
#
loop_
_entity_poly.entity_id
_entity_poly.type
_entity_poly.pdbx_seq_one_letter_code
_entity_poly.pdbx_strand_id
1 'polypeptide(L)'
;MLTHFPQPGHGAGCDFCGVVVECAGDADMGPSPGVRVCGTAFPYAPVDDVDSDSDNNSHGRMGSFAEFVVVDSRLLLRVPDHWTDLQAAALGGVGWSTVAMAMSSSDALALPGLPSKPAETNAPVLVYGGGTATGSMAAQLLNLSGYAPICVTQSAASAALAQRYGAVGIARCHKVDLDDCLRAVRDLRADGPPLRHAMDCITNQESASLCFAALARTGGRYACLEAFPEVWRTRRVVKVKEVMGYEMLGRRVELGGPRSPYSRDVSEAAMEIRRCWVGEIQSLLDRDLIRAHPVQEITWESCPVTLAGEQPEVPREPGEPGELGKPRMRTWPQAVTHGLQMLMAGGQLLIQIPRGRSANITLDTQDKNYLPPPKMPTVNNWFVRFLENYVYAMPEPPPRKRTKPMEVLCVGLPRSGTESLQHALLRLGYDHTFHGWDIIYEQPNYCQWFGPLDGNTTFTADDFDPLIGHSVAVTDAAGSVFAAELIAAYPEAKVVLNYRKDLDAWHRSATTTLMRSNGHWPLFMLSCLSRECFWAWHVFVRFMWPGLFRALDGNIETGMARNGKWVYKEHVNMIRGLVPSERLLEWTVEDG
;
A
#
# COMPACT_ATOMS: atom_id res chain seq x y z
N MET A 1 11.17 3.53 -2.47
CA MET A 1 10.01 3.87 -3.33
C MET A 1 8.92 4.68 -2.63
N LEU A 2 8.28 4.13 -1.58
CA LEU A 2 6.97 4.57 -1.03
C LEU A 2 6.80 6.06 -0.63
N THR A 3 7.85 6.84 -0.44
CA THR A 3 7.77 8.27 -0.07
C THR A 3 7.37 9.21 -1.22
N HIS A 4 7.43 8.77 -2.47
CA HIS A 4 7.23 9.64 -3.65
C HIS A 4 6.11 9.20 -4.59
N PHE A 5 5.62 7.97 -4.44
CA PHE A 5 4.68 7.34 -5.37
C PHE A 5 3.22 7.73 -5.09
N PRO A 6 2.69 7.81 -3.85
CA PRO A 6 1.34 8.33 -3.64
C PRO A 6 1.30 9.85 -3.87
N GLN A 7 0.98 10.26 -5.09
CA GLN A 7 0.66 11.64 -5.45
C GLN A 7 -0.88 11.81 -5.50
N PRO A 8 -1.47 12.78 -4.76
CA PRO A 8 -2.91 13.04 -4.82
C PRO A 8 -3.35 13.47 -6.22
N GLY A 9 -4.48 12.93 -6.70
CA GLY A 9 -5.01 13.19 -8.05
C GLY A 9 -4.54 12.20 -9.12
N HIS A 10 -3.65 11.28 -8.77
CA HIS A 10 -3.23 10.16 -9.60
C HIS A 10 -3.87 8.85 -9.15
N GLY A 11 -4.14 7.95 -10.10
CA GLY A 11 -4.61 6.59 -9.84
C GLY A 11 -3.53 5.68 -9.23
N ALA A 12 -3.91 4.42 -9.00
CA ALA A 12 -3.02 3.44 -8.38
C ALA A 12 -2.89 2.15 -9.22
N GLY A 13 -1.89 1.34 -8.89
CA GLY A 13 -1.63 0.05 -9.52
C GLY A 13 -0.84 0.18 -10.82
N CYS A 14 0.06 -0.77 -11.04
CA CYS A 14 0.91 -0.80 -12.23
C CYS A 14 0.60 -1.92 -13.24
N ASP A 15 0.13 -3.09 -12.83
CA ASP A 15 -0.10 -4.25 -13.73
C ASP A 15 -1.59 -4.52 -13.97
N PHE A 16 -1.96 -4.92 -15.19
CA PHE A 16 -3.34 -5.27 -15.55
C PHE A 16 -3.43 -6.44 -16.54
N CYS A 17 -4.62 -7.06 -16.57
CA CYS A 17 -5.15 -7.85 -17.68
C CYS A 17 -6.52 -7.26 -18.06
N GLY A 18 -6.84 -7.22 -19.36
CA GLY A 18 -8.12 -6.71 -19.84
C GLY A 18 -8.37 -7.02 -21.30
N VAL A 19 -9.45 -6.46 -21.83
CA VAL A 19 -9.89 -6.63 -23.23
C VAL A 19 -9.80 -5.28 -23.95
N VAL A 20 -9.22 -5.26 -25.15
CA VAL A 20 -9.22 -4.05 -25.99
C VAL A 20 -10.67 -3.69 -26.34
N VAL A 21 -11.10 -2.46 -26.06
CA VAL A 21 -12.43 -1.96 -26.45
C VAL A 21 -12.37 -0.93 -27.59
N GLU A 22 -11.30 -0.14 -27.67
CA GLU A 22 -11.15 0.90 -28.69
C GLU A 22 -9.67 1.15 -29.04
N CYS A 23 -9.41 1.52 -30.29
CA CYS A 23 -8.08 1.83 -30.84
C CYS A 23 -8.07 3.27 -31.36
N ALA A 24 -7.07 4.07 -30.99
CA ALA A 24 -6.96 5.47 -31.45
C ALA A 24 -6.06 5.62 -32.70
N GLY A 25 -6.63 6.16 -33.78
CA GLY A 25 -5.97 6.45 -35.07
C GLY A 25 -5.98 5.29 -36.08
N ASP A 26 -5.25 5.45 -37.20
CA ASP A 26 -5.00 4.40 -38.22
C ASP A 26 -4.06 3.31 -37.66
N ALA A 27 -4.48 2.65 -36.59
CA ALA A 27 -3.67 1.75 -35.79
C ALA A 27 -3.62 0.32 -36.37
N ASP A 28 -3.07 0.18 -37.58
CA ASP A 28 -2.84 -1.10 -38.30
C ASP A 28 -1.82 -2.04 -37.59
N MET A 29 -1.33 -1.65 -36.40
CA MET A 29 -0.17 -2.24 -35.72
C MET A 29 -0.44 -2.65 -34.26
N GLY A 30 -1.68 -2.56 -33.78
CA GLY A 30 -2.08 -2.92 -32.40
C GLY A 30 -3.06 -4.10 -32.34
N PRO A 31 -3.20 -4.77 -31.18
CA PRO A 31 -4.25 -5.79 -30.98
C PRO A 31 -5.65 -5.20 -31.22
N SER A 32 -6.46 -5.89 -32.03
CA SER A 32 -7.82 -5.46 -32.39
C SER A 32 -8.78 -5.47 -31.20
N PRO A 33 -9.92 -4.74 -31.26
CA PRO A 33 -10.97 -4.82 -30.26
C PRO A 33 -11.45 -6.25 -30.03
N GLY A 34 -11.72 -6.60 -28.76
CA GLY A 34 -12.06 -7.96 -28.33
C GLY A 34 -10.87 -8.85 -27.97
N VAL A 35 -9.62 -8.46 -28.26
CA VAL A 35 -8.43 -9.24 -27.88
C VAL A 35 -8.12 -9.05 -26.38
N ARG A 36 -7.84 -10.16 -25.68
CA ARG A 36 -7.31 -10.15 -24.30
C ARG A 36 -5.83 -9.78 -24.29
N VAL A 37 -5.47 -8.79 -23.47
CA VAL A 37 -4.12 -8.24 -23.34
C VAL A 37 -3.73 -8.04 -21.88
N CYS A 38 -2.44 -8.13 -21.60
CA CYS A 38 -1.86 -7.70 -20.33
C CYS A 38 -0.68 -6.75 -20.54
N GLY A 39 -0.34 -5.99 -19.52
CA GLY A 39 0.74 -5.01 -19.61
C GLY A 39 0.89 -4.20 -18.32
N THR A 40 1.53 -3.03 -18.44
CA THR A 40 1.69 -2.11 -17.30
C THR A 40 1.36 -0.66 -17.66
N ALA A 41 0.61 -0.02 -16.76
CA ALA A 41 0.45 1.42 -16.64
C ALA A 41 1.36 1.95 -15.51
N PHE A 42 1.63 3.25 -15.48
CA PHE A 42 2.39 3.86 -14.39
C PHE A 42 1.83 5.23 -14.04
N PRO A 43 0.95 5.30 -13.02
CA PRO A 43 0.17 6.50 -12.75
C PRO A 43 0.93 7.59 -11.99
N TYR A 44 2.26 7.58 -11.92
CA TYR A 44 3.01 8.50 -11.05
C TYR A 44 3.93 9.44 -11.85
N ALA A 45 3.50 9.84 -13.06
CA ALA A 45 4.18 10.89 -13.83
C ALA A 45 3.61 12.27 -13.43
N PRO A 46 4.46 13.28 -13.16
CA PRO A 46 3.98 14.64 -12.95
C PRO A 46 3.45 15.22 -14.27
N VAL A 47 2.59 16.23 -14.11
CA VAL A 47 2.16 17.13 -15.18
C VAL A 47 3.23 18.23 -15.33
N ASP A 48 3.06 19.15 -16.29
CA ASP A 48 3.87 20.35 -16.55
C ASP A 48 5.13 20.04 -17.42
N ASP A 49 5.44 20.72 -18.54
CA ASP A 49 4.87 21.92 -19.21
C ASP A 49 4.91 21.78 -20.75
N VAL A 50 3.75 21.68 -21.43
CA VAL A 50 3.39 22.36 -22.70
C VAL A 50 1.85 22.34 -22.78
N ASP A 51 1.22 23.47 -23.10
CA ASP A 51 -0.22 23.66 -23.30
C ASP A 51 -1.15 23.14 -22.19
N SER A 52 -1.43 24.03 -21.22
CA SER A 52 -2.55 23.93 -20.26
C SER A 52 -3.94 23.91 -20.92
N ASP A 53 -4.01 24.14 -22.24
CA ASP A 53 -5.21 24.02 -23.08
C ASP A 53 -5.28 22.65 -23.83
N SER A 54 -4.35 21.72 -23.57
CA SER A 54 -4.37 20.39 -24.17
C SER A 54 -4.87 19.30 -23.19
N ASP A 55 -6.10 18.82 -23.40
CA ASP A 55 -6.70 17.67 -22.68
C ASP A 55 -5.90 16.34 -22.85
N ASN A 56 -4.88 16.37 -23.71
CA ASN A 56 -4.06 15.27 -24.17
C ASN A 56 -3.10 14.69 -23.11
N ASN A 57 -2.91 15.35 -21.96
CA ASN A 57 -1.98 14.91 -20.90
C ASN A 57 -2.70 14.22 -19.71
N SER A 58 -4.01 13.98 -19.82
CA SER A 58 -4.82 13.29 -18.79
C SER A 58 -4.39 11.82 -18.55
N HIS A 59 -3.77 11.17 -19.54
CA HIS A 59 -3.31 9.78 -19.48
C HIS A 59 -2.24 9.49 -18.41
N GLY A 60 -1.43 10.49 -18.03
CA GLY A 60 -0.37 10.33 -17.02
C GLY A 60 -0.90 10.01 -15.61
N ARG A 61 -2.18 10.28 -15.35
CA ARG A 61 -2.86 10.07 -14.07
C ARG A 61 -3.60 8.73 -13.95
N MET A 62 -3.76 7.96 -15.03
CA MET A 62 -4.53 6.71 -14.99
C MET A 62 -3.68 5.52 -14.55
N GLY A 63 -4.14 4.83 -13.50
CA GLY A 63 -3.55 3.60 -12.97
C GLY A 63 -4.30 2.36 -13.46
N SER A 64 -3.74 1.19 -13.20
CA SER A 64 -4.39 -0.09 -13.54
C SER A 64 -5.46 -0.54 -12.55
N PHE A 65 -5.55 0.07 -11.36
CA PHE A 65 -6.66 -0.13 -10.43
C PHE A 65 -7.85 0.75 -10.86
N ALA A 66 -8.37 0.47 -12.05
CA ALA A 66 -9.46 1.16 -12.71
C ALA A 66 -10.22 0.16 -13.61
N GLU A 67 -11.46 0.48 -13.97
CA GLU A 67 -12.28 -0.36 -14.84
C GLU A 67 -11.90 -0.19 -16.32
N PHE A 68 -11.26 0.92 -16.66
CA PHE A 68 -10.69 1.22 -17.97
C PHE A 68 -9.32 1.88 -17.81
N VAL A 69 -8.39 1.55 -18.69
CA VAL A 69 -7.05 2.17 -18.73
C VAL A 69 -6.64 2.45 -20.18
N VAL A 70 -6.00 3.61 -20.40
CA VAL A 70 -5.42 3.97 -21.70
C VAL A 70 -3.92 3.71 -21.69
N VAL A 71 -3.43 2.98 -22.68
CA VAL A 71 -2.04 2.49 -22.75
C VAL A 71 -1.50 2.50 -24.18
N ASP A 72 -0.18 2.53 -24.31
CA ASP A 72 0.52 2.41 -25.58
C ASP A 72 0.43 0.97 -26.12
N SER A 73 -0.14 0.81 -27.32
CA SER A 73 -0.33 -0.49 -27.99
C SER A 73 0.96 -1.30 -28.10
N ARG A 74 2.10 -0.61 -28.30
CA ARG A 74 3.43 -1.21 -28.53
C ARG A 74 4.01 -1.87 -27.29
N LEU A 75 3.40 -1.65 -26.13
CA LEU A 75 3.90 -2.04 -24.81
C LEU A 75 3.06 -3.14 -24.14
N LEU A 76 2.12 -3.73 -24.89
CA LEU A 76 1.19 -4.79 -24.49
C LEU A 76 1.67 -6.18 -24.91
N LEU A 77 1.19 -7.18 -24.18
CA LEU A 77 1.28 -8.59 -24.53
C LEU A 77 -0.13 -9.13 -24.80
N ARG A 78 -0.29 -9.94 -25.84
CA ARG A 78 -1.53 -10.71 -26.06
C ARG A 78 -1.55 -11.91 -25.11
N VAL A 79 -2.66 -12.08 -24.41
CA VAL A 79 -2.87 -13.19 -23.48
C VAL A 79 -3.24 -14.45 -24.26
N PRO A 80 -2.56 -15.60 -24.04
CA PRO A 80 -2.96 -16.87 -24.64
C PRO A 80 -4.35 -17.31 -24.17
N ASP A 81 -5.15 -17.92 -25.06
CA ASP A 81 -6.55 -18.28 -24.76
C ASP A 81 -6.67 -19.23 -23.55
N HIS A 82 -5.65 -20.03 -23.28
CA HIS A 82 -5.61 -20.99 -22.17
C HIS A 82 -5.12 -20.39 -20.83
N TRP A 83 -4.66 -19.13 -20.80
CA TRP A 83 -4.31 -18.43 -19.57
C TRP A 83 -5.55 -17.81 -18.92
N THR A 84 -5.64 -17.89 -17.60
CA THR A 84 -6.62 -17.12 -16.80
C THR A 84 -6.24 -15.64 -16.73
N ASP A 85 -7.22 -14.76 -16.51
CA ASP A 85 -6.97 -13.33 -16.31
C ASP A 85 -6.07 -13.06 -15.10
N LEU A 86 -6.15 -13.90 -14.06
CA LEU A 86 -5.27 -13.84 -12.88
C LEU A 86 -3.81 -14.12 -13.23
N GLN A 87 -3.52 -15.15 -14.04
CA GLN A 87 -2.15 -15.44 -14.51
C GLN A 87 -1.63 -14.30 -15.39
N ALA A 88 -2.48 -13.76 -16.28
CA ALA A 88 -2.11 -12.67 -17.17
C ALA A 88 -1.84 -11.36 -16.41
N ALA A 89 -2.67 -11.01 -15.42
CA ALA A 89 -2.47 -9.83 -14.58
C ALA A 89 -1.20 -9.97 -13.70
N ALA A 90 -0.90 -11.17 -13.21
CA ALA A 90 0.29 -11.44 -12.41
C ALA A 90 1.61 -11.53 -13.23
N LEU A 91 1.52 -11.71 -14.54
CA LEU A 91 2.64 -11.47 -15.46
C LEU A 91 2.78 -9.97 -15.73
N GLY A 92 1.66 -9.32 -16.07
CA GLY A 92 1.55 -7.88 -16.28
C GLY A 92 2.62 -7.32 -17.21
N GLY A 93 3.17 -6.18 -16.80
CA GLY A 93 4.31 -5.52 -17.43
C GLY A 93 5.49 -5.26 -16.48
N VAL A 94 5.28 -4.99 -15.19
CA VAL A 94 6.33 -4.50 -14.28
C VAL A 94 7.44 -5.53 -14.10
N GLY A 95 7.09 -6.78 -13.81
CA GLY A 95 8.06 -7.82 -13.43
C GLY A 95 9.12 -8.08 -14.51
N TRP A 96 8.68 -8.45 -15.72
CA TRP A 96 9.59 -8.75 -16.82
C TRP A 96 10.27 -7.49 -17.37
N SER A 97 9.59 -6.33 -17.40
CA SER A 97 10.19 -5.10 -17.94
C SER A 97 11.30 -4.57 -17.03
N THR A 98 11.14 -4.68 -15.70
CA THR A 98 12.20 -4.37 -14.73
C THR A 98 13.44 -5.25 -14.94
N VAL A 99 13.25 -6.55 -15.20
CA VAL A 99 14.34 -7.47 -15.52
C VAL A 99 14.99 -7.13 -16.86
N ALA A 100 14.19 -6.87 -17.91
CA ALA A 100 14.66 -6.49 -19.23
C ALA A 100 15.59 -5.25 -19.20
N MET A 101 15.21 -4.21 -18.47
CA MET A 101 16.05 -3.03 -18.25
C MET A 101 17.34 -3.37 -17.51
N ALA A 102 17.24 -4.13 -16.40
CA ALA A 102 18.40 -4.53 -15.61
C ALA A 102 19.41 -5.32 -16.46
N MET A 103 18.92 -6.24 -17.30
CA MET A 103 19.73 -7.03 -18.22
C MET A 103 20.33 -6.17 -19.33
N SER A 104 19.50 -5.56 -20.18
CA SER A 104 19.95 -5.02 -21.47
C SER A 104 20.47 -3.58 -21.43
N SER A 105 20.16 -2.77 -20.41
CA SER A 105 20.65 -1.38 -20.39
C SER A 105 22.18 -1.31 -20.26
N SER A 106 22.81 -0.45 -21.07
CA SER A 106 24.26 -0.31 -21.13
C SER A 106 24.91 0.22 -19.84
N ASP A 107 24.13 0.92 -19.02
CA ASP A 107 24.52 1.43 -17.70
C ASP A 107 24.21 0.43 -16.55
N ALA A 108 23.26 -0.48 -16.74
CA ALA A 108 22.91 -1.58 -15.83
C ALA A 108 23.87 -2.78 -15.97
N LEU A 109 23.36 -4.00 -16.16
CA LEU A 109 24.19 -5.20 -16.33
C LEU A 109 24.79 -5.33 -17.73
N ALA A 110 24.22 -4.68 -18.75
CA ALA A 110 24.69 -4.69 -20.14
C ALA A 110 24.92 -6.11 -20.70
N LEU A 111 23.97 -7.00 -20.44
CA LEU A 111 23.94 -8.39 -20.90
C LEU A 111 23.40 -8.44 -22.36
N PRO A 112 24.17 -8.97 -23.33
CA PRO A 112 23.76 -9.02 -24.73
C PRO A 112 22.82 -10.19 -25.10
N GLY A 113 22.60 -11.15 -24.20
CA GLY A 113 21.78 -12.34 -24.45
C GLY A 113 20.29 -12.08 -24.29
N LEU A 114 19.50 -12.56 -25.26
CA LEU A 114 18.04 -12.51 -25.29
C LEU A 114 17.48 -13.95 -25.36
N PRO A 115 16.20 -14.20 -25.01
CA PRO A 115 15.60 -15.53 -25.17
C PRO A 115 15.64 -16.07 -26.61
N SER A 116 15.47 -15.21 -27.62
CA SER A 116 15.62 -15.55 -29.05
C SER A 116 17.08 -15.74 -29.49
N LYS A 117 18.03 -15.14 -28.77
CA LYS A 117 19.47 -15.18 -29.05
C LYS A 117 20.27 -15.33 -27.74
N PRO A 118 20.31 -16.55 -27.16
CA PRO A 118 20.97 -16.78 -25.89
C PRO A 118 22.48 -16.50 -25.94
N ALA A 119 23.06 -16.11 -24.81
CA ALA A 119 24.50 -15.88 -24.69
C ALA A 119 25.29 -17.19 -24.68
N GLU A 120 26.39 -17.23 -25.45
CA GLU A 120 27.23 -18.43 -25.62
C GLU A 120 28.01 -18.84 -24.36
N THR A 121 28.24 -17.90 -23.43
CA THR A 121 29.23 -18.06 -22.35
C THR A 121 28.66 -18.57 -21.02
N ASN A 122 27.35 -18.83 -20.94
CA ASN A 122 26.62 -19.25 -19.73
C ASN A 122 27.05 -18.50 -18.46
N ALA A 123 27.25 -17.18 -18.58
CA ALA A 123 27.93 -16.41 -17.55
C ALA A 123 27.08 -16.32 -16.26
N PRO A 124 27.68 -16.46 -15.07
CA PRO A 124 26.94 -16.41 -13.82
C PRO A 124 26.45 -14.99 -13.53
N VAL A 125 25.19 -14.91 -13.10
CA VAL A 125 24.53 -13.68 -12.65
C VAL A 125 23.92 -13.93 -11.29
N LEU A 126 24.34 -13.16 -10.29
CA LEU A 126 23.80 -13.26 -8.94
C LEU A 126 22.44 -12.55 -8.89
N VAL A 127 21.41 -13.21 -8.38
CA VAL A 127 20.08 -12.62 -8.17
C VAL A 127 19.80 -12.64 -6.66
N TYR A 128 19.99 -11.49 -6.00
CA TYR A 128 19.64 -11.37 -4.59
C TYR A 128 18.13 -11.19 -4.43
N GLY A 129 17.49 -12.01 -3.59
CA GLY A 129 16.04 -12.03 -3.44
C GLY A 129 15.32 -12.85 -4.51
N GLY A 130 15.90 -13.98 -4.95
CA GLY A 130 15.32 -14.83 -6.02
C GLY A 130 13.92 -15.41 -5.74
N GLY A 131 13.40 -15.25 -4.52
CA GLY A 131 12.02 -15.60 -4.16
C GLY A 131 10.98 -14.49 -4.34
N THR A 132 11.37 -13.26 -4.71
CA THR A 132 10.42 -12.18 -5.02
C THR A 132 9.82 -12.35 -6.41
N ALA A 133 8.76 -11.60 -6.74
CA ALA A 133 8.20 -11.56 -8.09
C ALA A 133 9.29 -11.29 -9.15
N THR A 134 10.00 -10.16 -9.02
CA THR A 134 11.10 -9.79 -9.93
C THR A 134 12.27 -10.77 -9.88
N GLY A 135 12.63 -11.31 -8.71
CA GLY A 135 13.72 -12.28 -8.58
C GLY A 135 13.44 -13.62 -9.27
N SER A 136 12.20 -14.11 -9.18
CA SER A 136 11.76 -15.32 -9.89
C SER A 136 11.65 -15.09 -11.41
N MET A 137 11.26 -13.89 -11.83
CA MET A 137 11.26 -13.49 -13.24
C MET A 137 12.69 -13.37 -13.78
N ALA A 138 13.60 -12.82 -13.00
CA ALA A 138 15.03 -12.73 -13.33
C ALA A 138 15.64 -14.11 -13.53
N ALA A 139 15.32 -15.09 -12.66
CA ALA A 139 15.77 -16.47 -12.82
C ALA A 139 15.33 -17.07 -14.17
N GLN A 140 14.08 -16.85 -14.59
CA GLN A 140 13.57 -17.36 -15.88
C GLN A 140 14.29 -16.70 -17.05
N LEU A 141 14.28 -15.37 -17.11
CA LEU A 141 14.78 -14.63 -18.28
C LEU A 141 16.30 -14.72 -18.41
N LEU A 142 17.05 -14.77 -17.30
CA LEU A 142 18.50 -15.03 -17.34
C LEU A 142 18.79 -16.43 -17.89
N ASN A 143 18.10 -17.47 -17.41
CA ASN A 143 18.28 -18.84 -17.89
C ASN A 143 17.97 -18.96 -19.39
N LEU A 144 16.81 -18.45 -19.82
CA LEU A 144 16.38 -18.45 -21.21
C LEU A 144 17.31 -17.63 -22.13
N SER A 145 17.87 -16.52 -21.62
CA SER A 145 18.90 -15.72 -22.31
C SER A 145 20.31 -16.33 -22.29
N GLY A 146 20.51 -17.58 -21.82
CA GLY A 146 21.82 -18.24 -21.83
C GLY A 146 22.78 -17.76 -20.74
N TYR A 147 22.26 -17.42 -19.56
CA TYR A 147 23.03 -17.11 -18.36
C TYR A 147 22.79 -18.13 -17.25
N ALA A 148 23.70 -18.14 -16.27
CA ALA A 148 23.62 -18.99 -15.08
C ALA A 148 23.12 -18.17 -13.86
N PRO A 149 21.79 -18.03 -13.64
CA PRO A 149 21.26 -17.35 -12.46
C PRO A 149 21.57 -18.11 -11.17
N ILE A 150 22.31 -17.47 -10.28
CA ILE A 150 22.59 -17.93 -8.91
C ILE A 150 21.71 -17.10 -7.97
N CYS A 151 20.67 -17.71 -7.40
CA CYS A 151 19.70 -17.00 -6.57
C CYS A 151 20.06 -17.06 -5.08
N VAL A 152 20.03 -15.90 -4.42
CA VAL A 152 20.09 -15.79 -2.96
C VAL A 152 18.67 -15.70 -2.41
N THR A 153 18.33 -16.57 -1.46
CA THR A 153 16.96 -16.71 -0.92
C THR A 153 16.96 -16.87 0.61
N GLN A 154 15.88 -16.46 1.29
CA GLN A 154 15.80 -16.53 2.77
C GLN A 154 15.09 -17.78 3.33
N SER A 155 14.26 -18.46 2.53
CA SER A 155 13.46 -19.61 2.99
C SER A 155 13.61 -20.82 2.06
N ALA A 156 13.29 -22.02 2.56
CA ALA A 156 13.27 -23.23 1.74
C ALA A 156 12.20 -23.16 0.63
N ALA A 157 11.05 -22.52 0.89
CA ALA A 157 10.01 -22.29 -0.10
C ALA A 157 10.50 -21.36 -1.23
N SER A 158 11.17 -20.25 -0.88
CA SER A 158 11.77 -19.32 -1.83
C SER A 158 12.89 -19.96 -2.65
N ALA A 159 13.71 -20.83 -2.03
CA ALA A 159 14.74 -21.60 -2.72
C ALA A 159 14.14 -22.56 -3.76
N ALA A 160 13.13 -23.35 -3.36
CA ALA A 160 12.42 -24.26 -4.26
C ALA A 160 11.69 -23.50 -5.38
N LEU A 161 11.16 -22.32 -5.10
CA LEU A 161 10.54 -21.44 -6.09
C LEU A 161 11.57 -20.96 -7.12
N ALA A 162 12.68 -20.36 -6.67
CA ALA A 162 13.73 -19.87 -7.57
C ALA A 162 14.28 -20.99 -8.48
N GLN A 163 14.50 -22.19 -7.94
CA GLN A 163 14.95 -23.35 -8.72
C GLN A 163 13.92 -23.79 -9.78
N ARG A 164 12.62 -23.84 -9.43
CA ARG A 164 11.53 -24.12 -10.38
C ARG A 164 11.39 -23.06 -11.48
N TYR A 165 11.94 -21.86 -11.25
CA TYR A 165 11.92 -20.71 -12.13
C TYR A 165 13.26 -20.51 -12.86
N GLY A 166 14.15 -21.51 -12.90
CA GLY A 166 15.36 -21.51 -13.73
C GLY A 166 16.66 -21.15 -13.02
N ALA A 167 16.66 -20.93 -11.70
CA ALA A 167 17.89 -20.75 -10.94
C ALA A 167 18.74 -22.03 -10.99
N VAL A 168 19.98 -21.91 -11.48
CA VAL A 168 20.92 -23.04 -11.60
C VAL A 168 21.77 -23.23 -10.33
N GLY A 169 21.88 -22.19 -9.50
CA GLY A 169 22.51 -22.24 -8.19
C GLY A 169 21.63 -21.57 -7.13
N ILE A 170 21.59 -22.12 -5.92
CA ILE A 170 20.84 -21.57 -4.79
C ILE A 170 21.78 -21.36 -3.61
N ALA A 171 21.94 -20.12 -3.17
CA ALA A 171 22.52 -19.79 -1.88
C ALA A 171 21.40 -19.39 -0.91
N ARG A 172 21.36 -19.99 0.28
CA ARG A 172 20.25 -19.82 1.21
C ARG A 172 20.72 -19.10 2.48
N CYS A 173 20.24 -17.88 2.66
CA CYS A 173 20.60 -17.00 3.77
C CYS A 173 19.59 -17.06 4.90
N HIS A 174 20.06 -17.49 6.07
CA HIS A 174 19.37 -17.20 7.32
C HIS A 174 19.85 -15.84 7.86
N LYS A 175 18.99 -15.12 8.59
CA LYS A 175 19.26 -13.77 9.13
C LYS A 175 20.43 -13.66 10.13
N VAL A 176 21.24 -14.72 10.30
CA VAL A 176 22.24 -14.86 11.37
C VAL A 176 23.67 -15.03 10.81
N ASP A 177 23.85 -15.55 9.59
CA ASP A 177 25.19 -15.70 8.98
C ASP A 177 25.15 -15.33 7.48
N LEU A 178 25.75 -14.18 7.15
CA LEU A 178 25.92 -13.68 5.78
C LEU A 178 27.19 -14.27 5.11
N ASP A 179 28.17 -14.71 5.90
CA ASP A 179 29.39 -15.32 5.41
C ASP A 179 29.14 -16.75 4.91
N ASP A 180 28.22 -17.50 5.52
CA ASP A 180 27.73 -18.79 5.02
C ASP A 180 27.11 -18.65 3.63
N CYS A 181 26.30 -17.62 3.41
CA CYS A 181 25.78 -17.32 2.08
C CYS A 181 26.90 -17.03 1.09
N LEU A 182 27.88 -16.24 1.51
CA LEU A 182 28.99 -15.83 0.66
C LEU A 182 29.92 -17.00 0.35
N ARG A 183 30.09 -17.95 1.28
CA ARG A 183 30.70 -19.27 1.05
C ARG A 183 29.91 -20.02 -0.02
N ALA A 184 28.61 -20.26 0.16
CA ALA A 184 27.76 -20.95 -0.82
C ALA A 184 27.80 -20.30 -2.23
N VAL A 185 27.77 -18.97 -2.34
CA VAL A 185 27.90 -18.23 -3.62
C VAL A 185 29.32 -18.30 -4.23
N ARG A 186 30.35 -18.63 -3.44
CA ARG A 186 31.72 -18.90 -3.92
C ARG A 186 31.87 -20.36 -4.34
N ASP A 187 31.30 -21.30 -3.58
CA ASP A 187 31.38 -22.74 -3.85
C ASP A 187 30.62 -23.10 -5.12
N LEU A 188 29.42 -22.54 -5.33
CA LEU A 188 28.62 -22.67 -6.57
C LEU A 188 29.31 -22.15 -7.84
N ARG A 189 30.48 -21.51 -7.72
CA ARG A 189 31.26 -20.97 -8.84
C ARG A 189 32.75 -21.32 -8.75
N ALA A 190 33.15 -22.26 -7.91
CA ALA A 190 34.57 -22.55 -7.63
C ALA A 190 35.36 -22.81 -8.92
N ASP A 191 34.78 -23.59 -9.83
CA ASP A 191 35.34 -23.94 -11.15
C ASP A 191 34.75 -23.10 -12.31
N GLY A 192 34.00 -22.04 -11.98
CA GLY A 192 33.25 -21.23 -12.94
C GLY A 192 33.95 -19.91 -13.33
N PRO A 193 33.49 -19.26 -14.42
CA PRO A 193 33.98 -17.93 -14.77
C PRO A 193 33.63 -16.89 -13.67
N PRO A 194 34.43 -15.82 -13.53
CA PRO A 194 34.28 -14.87 -12.44
C PRO A 194 32.91 -14.17 -12.46
N LEU A 195 32.23 -14.15 -11.31
CA LEU A 195 30.95 -13.45 -11.13
C LEU A 195 31.13 -11.94 -11.35
N ARG A 196 30.58 -11.41 -12.46
CA ARG A 196 30.67 -9.99 -12.84
C ARG A 196 29.36 -9.21 -12.78
N HIS A 197 28.24 -9.89 -12.60
CA HIS A 197 26.91 -9.29 -12.66
C HIS A 197 26.11 -9.67 -11.42
N ALA A 198 25.47 -8.69 -10.78
CA ALA A 198 24.57 -8.90 -9.66
C ALA A 198 23.31 -8.03 -9.80
N MET A 199 22.14 -8.65 -9.71
CA MET A 199 20.84 -8.00 -9.65
C MET A 199 20.28 -8.13 -8.22
N ASP A 200 20.07 -7.02 -7.54
CA ASP A 200 19.54 -6.98 -6.19
C ASP A 200 18.06 -6.58 -6.18
N CYS A 201 17.20 -7.56 -5.93
CA CYS A 201 15.74 -7.39 -5.87
C CYS A 201 15.23 -7.04 -4.46
N ILE A 202 16.13 -6.73 -3.51
CA ILE A 202 15.80 -6.32 -2.13
C ILE A 202 16.34 -4.92 -1.83
N THR A 203 17.58 -4.63 -2.24
CA THR A 203 18.24 -3.33 -2.14
C THR A 203 18.23 -2.73 -0.72
N ASN A 204 18.91 -3.42 0.20
CA ASN A 204 19.26 -2.91 1.52
C ASN A 204 20.77 -3.04 1.77
N GLN A 205 21.24 -2.62 2.95
CA GLN A 205 22.67 -2.65 3.29
C GLN A 205 23.26 -4.09 3.28
N GLU A 206 22.50 -5.10 3.71
CA GLU A 206 22.94 -6.49 3.77
C GLU A 206 23.07 -7.09 2.36
N SER A 207 22.05 -6.88 1.52
CA SER A 207 21.99 -7.41 0.15
C SER A 207 23.05 -6.77 -0.73
N ALA A 208 23.25 -5.45 -0.63
CA ALA A 208 24.33 -4.74 -1.27
C ALA A 208 25.70 -5.26 -0.81
N SER A 209 25.91 -5.45 0.50
CA SER A 209 27.19 -5.92 1.03
C SER A 209 27.54 -7.33 0.51
N LEU A 210 26.58 -8.26 0.51
CA LEU A 210 26.80 -9.60 -0.04
C LEU A 210 27.09 -9.54 -1.54
N CYS A 211 26.34 -8.76 -2.32
CA CYS A 211 26.58 -8.63 -3.76
C CYS A 211 27.99 -8.08 -4.05
N PHE A 212 28.42 -7.03 -3.35
CA PHE A 212 29.74 -6.43 -3.50
C PHE A 212 30.88 -7.37 -3.07
N ALA A 213 30.66 -8.21 -2.06
CA ALA A 213 31.62 -9.22 -1.60
C ALA A 213 31.67 -10.47 -2.48
N ALA A 214 30.57 -10.78 -3.17
CA ALA A 214 30.47 -11.88 -4.13
C ALA A 214 31.13 -11.54 -5.48
N LEU A 215 30.93 -10.31 -6.00
CA LEU A 215 31.47 -9.85 -7.28
C LEU A 215 33.00 -9.95 -7.38
N ALA A 216 33.51 -10.34 -8.54
CA ALA A 216 34.93 -10.58 -8.82
C ALA A 216 35.84 -9.39 -8.46
N ARG A 217 37.07 -9.66 -7.99
CA ARG A 217 38.03 -8.63 -7.53
C ARG A 217 38.29 -7.53 -8.55
N THR A 218 38.28 -7.87 -9.84
CA THR A 218 38.51 -6.95 -10.99
C THR A 218 37.34 -6.01 -11.30
N GLY A 219 36.23 -6.08 -10.56
CA GLY A 219 35.05 -5.25 -10.76
C GLY A 219 33.93 -5.98 -11.51
N GLY A 220 32.84 -5.26 -11.72
CA GLY A 220 31.59 -5.79 -12.27
C GLY A 220 30.50 -4.73 -12.34
N ARG A 221 29.26 -5.20 -12.56
CA ARG A 221 28.05 -4.39 -12.63
C ARG A 221 27.03 -4.89 -11.61
N TYR A 222 26.41 -3.93 -10.93
CA TYR A 222 25.41 -4.14 -9.89
C TYR A 222 24.17 -3.32 -10.27
N ALA A 223 23.05 -4.00 -10.46
CA ALA A 223 21.75 -3.40 -10.73
C ALA A 223 20.85 -3.61 -9.51
N CYS A 224 20.15 -2.58 -9.07
CA CYS A 224 19.30 -2.59 -7.88
C CYS A 224 17.96 -1.92 -8.15
N LEU A 225 16.92 -2.30 -7.41
CA LEU A 225 15.52 -1.92 -7.70
C LEU A 225 14.98 -0.78 -6.83
N GLU A 226 15.81 -0.21 -5.97
CA GLU A 226 15.48 0.92 -5.10
C GLU A 226 16.64 1.93 -5.10
N ALA A 227 16.43 3.08 -4.45
CA ALA A 227 17.49 4.06 -4.23
C ALA A 227 18.68 3.45 -3.47
N PHE A 228 19.89 3.72 -3.93
CA PHE A 228 21.14 3.17 -3.42
C PHE A 228 22.01 4.27 -2.78
N PRO A 229 22.10 4.33 -1.44
CA PRO A 229 23.03 5.21 -0.74
C PRO A 229 24.49 4.91 -1.10
N GLU A 230 25.23 5.91 -1.62
CA GLU A 230 26.65 5.75 -2.03
C GLU A 230 27.56 5.26 -0.88
N VAL A 231 27.16 5.43 0.39
CA VAL A 231 27.86 4.86 1.56
C VAL A 231 27.89 3.32 1.56
N TRP A 232 26.97 2.64 0.88
CA TRP A 232 26.99 1.19 0.68
C TRP A 232 28.01 0.76 -0.40
N ARG A 233 28.56 1.70 -1.18
CA ARG A 233 29.49 1.42 -2.28
C ARG A 233 30.92 1.17 -1.80
N THR A 234 31.13 0.02 -1.18
CA THR A 234 32.46 -0.41 -0.69
C THR A 234 33.53 -0.50 -1.79
N ARG A 235 33.15 -0.60 -3.07
CA ARG A 235 34.07 -0.83 -4.20
C ARG A 235 33.74 0.03 -5.42
N ARG A 236 34.49 1.11 -5.66
CA ARG A 236 34.33 2.01 -6.83
C ARG A 236 34.45 1.32 -8.20
N VAL A 237 35.18 0.20 -8.28
CA VAL A 237 35.33 -0.63 -9.51
C VAL A 237 34.07 -1.40 -9.88
N VAL A 238 33.04 -1.40 -9.03
CA VAL A 238 31.70 -1.90 -9.36
C VAL A 238 30.87 -0.72 -9.88
N LYS A 239 30.31 -0.86 -11.09
CA LYS A 239 29.31 0.06 -11.64
C LYS A 239 27.96 -0.23 -10.98
N VAL A 240 27.24 0.82 -10.57
CA VAL A 240 25.95 0.75 -9.90
C VAL A 240 24.91 1.44 -10.77
N LYS A 241 23.73 0.82 -10.94
CA LYS A 241 22.55 1.44 -11.56
C LYS A 241 21.30 1.11 -10.73
N GLU A 242 20.52 2.15 -10.46
CA GLU A 242 19.17 2.06 -9.94
C GLU A 242 18.21 1.87 -11.13
N VAL A 243 17.59 0.70 -11.19
CA VAL A 243 16.70 0.27 -12.28
C VAL A 243 15.29 0.73 -11.96
N MET A 244 14.70 1.55 -12.84
CA MET A 244 13.38 2.15 -12.66
C MET A 244 12.53 1.85 -13.88
N GLY A 245 11.80 0.72 -13.88
CA GLY A 245 11.15 0.14 -15.07
C GLY A 245 10.27 1.09 -15.91
N TYR A 246 9.75 2.16 -15.30
CA TYR A 246 8.99 3.22 -15.96
C TYR A 246 9.82 4.13 -16.90
N GLU A 247 11.15 4.12 -16.83
CA GLU A 247 12.05 4.80 -17.80
C GLU A 247 11.76 4.35 -19.25
N MET A 248 11.23 3.13 -19.45
CA MET A 248 10.89 2.58 -20.77
C MET A 248 9.49 2.94 -21.28
N LEU A 249 8.76 3.83 -20.60
CA LEU A 249 7.43 4.28 -21.04
C LEU A 249 7.48 5.39 -22.10
N GLY A 250 8.67 5.85 -22.49
CA GLY A 250 8.85 6.94 -23.46
C GLY A 250 8.36 8.31 -22.97
N ARG A 251 8.16 8.48 -21.65
CA ARG A 251 7.75 9.74 -21.01
C ARG A 251 8.63 10.07 -19.81
N ARG A 252 8.80 11.36 -19.53
CA ARG A 252 9.46 11.84 -18.31
C ARG A 252 8.62 11.43 -17.09
N VAL A 253 9.32 11.03 -16.03
CA VAL A 253 8.73 10.69 -14.73
C VAL A 253 9.58 11.38 -13.67
N GLU A 254 9.03 12.34 -12.93
CA GLU A 254 9.72 13.02 -11.84
C GLU A 254 9.02 12.75 -10.50
N LEU A 255 9.78 12.18 -9.56
CA LEU A 255 9.29 11.58 -8.33
C LEU A 255 10.17 12.00 -7.16
N GLY A 256 9.76 13.05 -6.43
CA GLY A 256 10.59 13.63 -5.36
C GLY A 256 11.58 14.70 -5.85
N GLY A 257 11.35 15.27 -7.04
CA GLY A 257 12.12 16.38 -7.61
C GLY A 257 13.23 15.95 -8.58
N PRO A 258 13.90 16.90 -9.27
CA PRO A 258 14.77 16.58 -10.42
C PRO A 258 16.04 15.81 -10.06
N ARG A 259 16.47 15.86 -8.79
CA ARG A 259 17.67 15.16 -8.28
C ARG A 259 17.34 13.88 -7.50
N SER A 260 16.09 13.43 -7.55
CA SER A 260 15.66 12.19 -6.90
C SER A 260 16.17 10.96 -7.65
N PRO A 261 16.61 9.89 -6.95
CA PRO A 261 16.94 8.61 -7.57
C PRO A 261 15.75 7.95 -8.30
N TYR A 262 14.52 8.41 -8.03
CA TYR A 262 13.29 7.95 -8.69
C TYR A 262 12.89 8.79 -9.92
N SER A 263 13.57 9.91 -10.23
CA SER A 263 13.26 10.73 -11.40
C SER A 263 14.02 10.25 -12.65
N ARG A 264 13.37 10.25 -13.81
CA ARG A 264 13.89 9.81 -15.11
C ARG A 264 13.34 10.68 -16.24
N ASP A 265 14.23 11.14 -17.12
CA ASP A 265 13.86 11.78 -18.38
C ASP A 265 13.43 10.77 -19.45
N VAL A 266 12.91 11.26 -20.58
CA VAL A 266 12.57 10.44 -21.75
C VAL A 266 13.83 9.74 -22.28
N SER A 267 13.75 8.43 -22.48
CA SER A 267 14.85 7.62 -23.00
C SER A 267 14.39 6.72 -24.15
N GLU A 268 14.68 7.16 -25.38
CA GLU A 268 14.50 6.38 -26.63
C GLU A 268 15.14 4.99 -26.52
N ALA A 269 16.37 4.92 -25.99
CA ALA A 269 17.09 3.67 -25.81
C ALA A 269 16.38 2.71 -24.82
N ALA A 270 15.79 3.25 -23.75
CA ALA A 270 15.01 2.46 -22.80
C ALA A 270 13.67 1.98 -23.43
N MET A 271 13.01 2.83 -24.22
CA MET A 271 11.81 2.45 -24.96
C MET A 271 12.10 1.34 -25.99
N GLU A 272 13.21 1.42 -26.72
CA GLU A 272 13.59 0.39 -27.69
C GLU A 272 13.98 -0.94 -27.03
N ILE A 273 14.65 -0.92 -25.87
CA ILE A 273 14.82 -2.12 -25.03
C ILE A 273 13.46 -2.75 -24.73
N ARG A 274 12.46 -1.98 -24.31
CA ARG A 274 11.12 -2.53 -24.02
C ARG A 274 10.42 -3.06 -25.27
N ARG A 275 10.50 -2.38 -26.41
CA ARG A 275 9.91 -2.86 -27.68
C ARG A 275 10.51 -4.20 -28.11
N CYS A 276 11.84 -4.34 -28.02
CA CYS A 276 12.52 -5.62 -28.24
C CYS A 276 12.01 -6.70 -27.28
N TRP A 277 11.99 -6.41 -25.98
CA TRP A 277 11.56 -7.38 -24.96
C TRP A 277 10.07 -7.72 -24.99
N VAL A 278 9.18 -6.86 -25.50
CA VAL A 278 7.77 -7.24 -25.76
C VAL A 278 7.72 -8.41 -26.74
N GLY A 279 8.51 -8.37 -27.82
CA GLY A 279 8.60 -9.47 -28.78
C GLY A 279 9.19 -10.75 -28.18
N GLU A 280 10.22 -10.62 -27.34
CA GLU A 280 10.80 -11.76 -26.61
C GLU A 280 9.80 -12.42 -25.66
N ILE A 281 9.09 -11.63 -24.84
CA ILE A 281 8.12 -12.15 -23.88
C ILE A 281 6.89 -12.71 -24.58
N GLN A 282 6.39 -12.10 -25.67
CA GLN A 282 5.32 -12.67 -26.48
C GLN A 282 5.70 -14.03 -27.05
N SER A 283 6.90 -14.15 -27.64
CA SER A 283 7.43 -15.41 -28.17
C SER A 283 7.56 -16.49 -27.08
N LEU A 284 7.90 -16.12 -25.85
CA LEU A 284 7.95 -17.04 -24.72
C LEU A 284 6.54 -17.45 -24.21
N LEU A 285 5.56 -16.55 -24.27
CA LEU A 285 4.15 -16.85 -23.94
C LEU A 285 3.52 -17.78 -24.96
N ASP A 286 3.67 -17.48 -26.25
CA ASP A 286 3.12 -18.26 -27.36
C ASP A 286 3.68 -19.71 -27.42
N ARG A 287 4.78 -19.96 -26.69
CA ARG A 287 5.49 -21.25 -26.60
C ARG A 287 5.44 -21.90 -25.22
N ASP A 288 4.70 -21.31 -24.26
CA ASP A 288 4.60 -21.78 -22.86
C ASP A 288 5.95 -21.95 -22.13
N LEU A 289 6.94 -21.14 -22.50
CA LEU A 289 8.30 -21.17 -21.93
C LEU A 289 8.48 -20.24 -20.73
N ILE A 290 7.52 -19.34 -20.47
CA ILE A 290 7.51 -18.41 -19.34
C ILE A 290 6.25 -18.62 -18.50
N ARG A 291 6.35 -18.40 -17.18
CA ARG A 291 5.21 -18.41 -16.26
C ARG A 291 5.19 -17.17 -15.38
N ALA A 292 4.00 -16.73 -15.00
CA ALA A 292 3.80 -15.71 -13.97
C ALA A 292 4.37 -16.17 -12.60
N HIS A 293 4.60 -15.21 -11.70
CA HIS A 293 4.89 -15.54 -10.29
C HIS A 293 3.69 -16.28 -9.66
N PRO A 294 3.86 -17.13 -8.62
CA PRO A 294 2.73 -17.77 -7.96
C PRO A 294 1.72 -16.73 -7.46
N VAL A 295 0.46 -16.94 -7.82
CA VAL A 295 -0.63 -16.02 -7.52
C VAL A 295 -1.35 -16.45 -6.25
N GLN A 296 -1.67 -15.48 -5.41
CA GLN A 296 -2.67 -15.60 -4.37
C GLN A 296 -3.75 -14.57 -4.67
N GLU A 297 -4.91 -15.04 -5.13
CA GLU A 297 -6.09 -14.18 -5.21
C GLU A 297 -6.56 -13.88 -3.79
N ILE A 298 -6.79 -12.59 -3.52
CA ILE A 298 -7.26 -12.08 -2.24
C ILE A 298 -8.58 -11.36 -2.51
N THR A 299 -9.63 -11.69 -1.75
CA THR A 299 -10.84 -10.85 -1.75
C THR A 299 -10.49 -9.50 -1.14
N TRP A 300 -11.20 -8.44 -1.53
CA TRP A 300 -11.03 -7.10 -0.95
C TRP A 300 -11.06 -7.11 0.59
N GLU A 301 -11.95 -7.92 1.17
CA GLU A 301 -12.12 -8.15 2.62
C GLU A 301 -10.89 -8.80 3.28
N SER A 302 -10.11 -9.57 2.53
CA SER A 302 -8.88 -10.24 2.97
C SER A 302 -7.60 -9.50 2.56
N CYS A 303 -7.73 -8.38 1.84
CA CYS A 303 -6.59 -7.65 1.29
C CYS A 303 -5.90 -6.85 2.41
N PRO A 304 -4.62 -7.12 2.74
CA PRO A 304 -3.90 -6.35 3.76
C PRO A 304 -3.48 -4.95 3.29
N VAL A 305 -3.99 -4.49 2.14
CA VAL A 305 -3.70 -3.19 1.53
C VAL A 305 -4.99 -2.41 1.37
N THR A 306 -5.22 -1.47 2.28
CA THR A 306 -6.29 -0.47 2.17
C THR A 306 -5.96 0.52 1.05
N LEU A 307 -6.50 0.27 -0.15
CA LEU A 307 -6.57 1.27 -1.21
C LEU A 307 -7.68 2.26 -0.86
N ALA A 308 -7.31 3.52 -0.62
CA ALA A 308 -8.23 4.56 -0.16
C ALA A 308 -8.96 5.26 -1.33
N GLY A 309 -10.21 5.68 -1.09
CA GLY A 309 -10.86 6.74 -1.87
C GLY A 309 -12.38 6.65 -1.94
N GLU A 310 -13.11 7.55 -1.22
CA GLU A 310 -14.58 7.78 -1.29
C GLU A 310 -15.03 9.27 -1.00
N GLN A 311 -16.12 9.92 -1.51
CA GLN A 311 -16.38 10.85 -2.69
C GLN A 311 -17.25 10.40 -3.97
N PRO A 312 -18.61 10.46 -3.99
CA PRO A 312 -19.58 9.77 -4.94
C PRO A 312 -20.04 10.47 -6.27
N GLU A 313 -20.88 9.77 -7.07
CA GLU A 313 -21.46 10.19 -8.38
C GLU A 313 -22.45 11.39 -8.36
N VAL A 314 -22.50 12.13 -9.49
CA VAL A 314 -23.45 13.24 -9.75
C VAL A 314 -24.82 12.72 -10.23
N PRO A 315 -25.95 13.09 -9.61
CA PRO A 315 -27.28 12.70 -10.08
C PRO A 315 -27.66 13.31 -11.44
N ARG A 316 -28.31 12.52 -12.31
CA ARG A 316 -29.02 13.03 -13.49
C ARG A 316 -30.41 13.53 -13.09
N GLU A 317 -30.80 14.71 -13.57
CA GLU A 317 -32.13 15.28 -13.31
C GLU A 317 -33.28 14.50 -13.99
N PRO A 318 -34.48 14.47 -13.39
CA PRO A 318 -35.63 13.75 -13.92
C PRO A 318 -36.40 14.55 -14.98
N GLY A 319 -36.65 13.94 -16.14
CA GLY A 319 -37.56 14.47 -17.17
C GLY A 319 -38.99 13.92 -17.02
N GLU A 320 -39.97 14.76 -17.32
CA GLU A 320 -41.42 14.52 -17.16
C GLU A 320 -42.00 13.34 -17.98
N PRO A 321 -43.18 12.80 -17.58
CA PRO A 321 -43.74 11.58 -18.17
C PRO A 321 -44.45 11.80 -19.52
N GLY A 322 -44.11 11.01 -20.53
CA GLY A 322 -44.77 11.04 -21.84
C GLY A 322 -44.57 9.79 -22.71
N GLU A 323 -45.66 9.02 -22.84
CA GLU A 323 -46.03 8.05 -23.91
C GLU A 323 -45.08 6.89 -24.34
N LEU A 324 -45.67 5.71 -24.55
CA LEU A 324 -45.00 4.52 -25.10
C LEU A 324 -44.78 4.66 -26.62
N GLY A 325 -43.53 4.56 -27.10
CA GLY A 325 -43.29 4.50 -28.55
C GLY A 325 -41.84 4.27 -29.02
N LYS A 326 -41.47 2.99 -29.21
CA LYS A 326 -40.31 2.47 -29.97
C LYS A 326 -38.88 2.84 -29.49
N PRO A 327 -37.89 1.94 -29.63
CA PRO A 327 -36.52 2.19 -29.17
C PRO A 327 -35.79 3.18 -30.10
N ARG A 328 -35.40 4.34 -29.56
CA ARG A 328 -34.39 5.22 -30.16
C ARG A 328 -33.07 5.07 -29.39
N MET A 329 -31.97 4.88 -30.11
CA MET A 329 -30.62 5.08 -29.56
C MET A 329 -30.53 6.48 -28.95
N ARG A 330 -30.20 6.58 -27.65
CA ARG A 330 -29.89 7.86 -27.00
C ARG A 330 -28.41 8.18 -27.18
N THR A 331 -28.14 9.41 -27.60
CA THR A 331 -26.81 9.97 -27.84
C THR A 331 -26.03 10.20 -26.54
N TRP A 332 -24.70 10.23 -26.66
CA TRP A 332 -23.75 10.45 -25.58
C TRP A 332 -23.87 11.84 -24.90
N PRO A 333 -23.44 11.99 -23.63
CA PRO A 333 -23.34 13.31 -22.99
C PRO A 333 -22.30 14.20 -23.67
N GLN A 334 -22.57 15.52 -23.76
CA GLN A 334 -21.69 16.46 -24.47
C GLN A 334 -20.25 16.54 -23.93
N ALA A 335 -20.04 16.30 -22.64
CA ALA A 335 -18.70 16.23 -22.03
C ALA A 335 -17.85 15.05 -22.55
N VAL A 336 -18.49 13.93 -22.90
CA VAL A 336 -17.81 12.78 -23.54
C VAL A 336 -17.56 13.08 -25.03
N THR A 337 -18.47 13.82 -25.66
CA THR A 337 -18.42 14.07 -27.11
C THR A 337 -17.37 15.11 -27.51
N HIS A 338 -17.10 16.12 -26.67
CA HIS A 338 -16.03 17.10 -26.94
C HIS A 338 -14.63 16.50 -26.73
N GLY A 339 -14.42 15.73 -25.66
CA GLY A 339 -13.12 15.08 -25.39
C GLY A 339 -12.71 14.09 -26.49
N LEU A 340 -13.64 13.27 -26.99
CA LEU A 340 -13.35 12.31 -28.07
C LEU A 340 -12.96 12.95 -29.41
N GLN A 341 -13.29 14.23 -29.65
CA GLN A 341 -13.01 14.88 -30.95
C GLN A 341 -11.62 15.50 -31.07
N MET A 342 -10.82 15.58 -29.99
CA MET A 342 -9.48 16.21 -30.01
C MET A 342 -8.30 15.28 -29.66
N LEU A 343 -8.55 13.99 -29.41
CA LEU A 343 -7.59 13.00 -28.85
C LEU A 343 -6.93 12.07 -29.90
N MET A 344 -6.81 12.52 -31.15
CA MET A 344 -6.67 11.63 -32.33
C MET A 344 -5.28 11.60 -33.01
N ALA A 345 -4.19 11.44 -32.24
CA ALA A 345 -2.86 11.19 -32.80
C ALA A 345 -1.90 10.51 -31.80
N GLY A 346 -1.80 9.16 -31.77
CA GLY A 346 -0.83 8.52 -30.86
C GLY A 346 -0.72 6.99 -30.78
N GLY A 347 -1.56 6.18 -31.45
CA GLY A 347 -1.43 4.71 -31.41
C GLY A 347 -1.71 4.07 -30.03
N GLN A 348 -2.54 4.72 -29.22
CA GLN A 348 -2.97 4.26 -27.91
C GLN A 348 -4.22 3.35 -28.01
N LEU A 349 -4.43 2.48 -27.02
CA LEU A 349 -5.62 1.64 -26.88
C LEU A 349 -6.34 1.93 -25.57
N LEU A 350 -7.67 1.88 -25.62
CA LEU A 350 -8.53 1.81 -24.44
C LEU A 350 -8.78 0.34 -24.10
N ILE A 351 -8.41 -0.06 -22.89
CA ILE A 351 -8.57 -1.42 -22.38
C ILE A 351 -9.62 -1.43 -21.28
N GLN A 352 -10.59 -2.34 -21.36
CA GLN A 352 -11.53 -2.63 -20.29
C GLN A 352 -10.95 -3.72 -19.39
N ILE A 353 -10.82 -3.43 -18.09
CA ILE A 353 -10.39 -4.39 -17.08
C ILE A 353 -11.66 -5.03 -16.47
N PRO A 354 -11.77 -6.38 -16.43
CA PRO A 354 -12.95 -7.04 -15.86
C PRO A 354 -13.20 -6.63 -14.41
N ARG A 355 -14.46 -6.26 -14.08
CA ARG A 355 -14.86 -5.91 -12.71
C ARG A 355 -14.76 -7.13 -11.78
N GLY A 356 -13.73 -7.16 -10.93
CA GLY A 356 -13.93 -7.59 -9.55
C GLY A 356 -14.94 -6.64 -8.87
N ARG A 357 -15.74 -7.11 -7.92
CA ARG A 357 -16.82 -6.31 -7.30
C ARG A 357 -16.26 -4.99 -6.73
N SER A 358 -16.62 -3.87 -7.35
CA SER A 358 -15.98 -2.56 -7.22
C SER A 358 -16.89 -1.47 -6.60
N ALA A 359 -16.28 -0.36 -6.19
CA ALA A 359 -16.93 0.94 -5.99
C ALA A 359 -15.95 2.08 -6.41
N ASN A 360 -16.46 3.15 -7.05
CA ASN A 360 -15.73 4.15 -7.86
C ASN A 360 -15.93 5.59 -7.37
N ILE A 361 -14.88 6.44 -7.27
CA ILE A 361 -14.99 7.77 -6.61
C ILE A 361 -14.05 8.89 -7.13
N THR A 362 -14.42 10.18 -6.92
CA THR A 362 -13.65 11.40 -7.32
C THR A 362 -13.83 12.61 -6.37
N LEU A 363 -12.76 13.36 -5.98
CA LEU A 363 -12.66 14.87 -5.96
C LEU A 363 -11.68 15.53 -4.95
N ASP A 364 -10.95 16.53 -5.49
CA ASP A 364 -10.51 17.87 -5.03
C ASP A 364 -9.66 18.13 -3.76
N THR A 365 -8.86 19.21 -3.82
CA THR A 365 -7.77 19.60 -2.90
C THR A 365 -7.76 21.10 -2.55
N GLN A 366 -7.47 21.44 -1.29
CA GLN A 366 -6.65 22.61 -0.90
C GLN A 366 -6.42 22.64 0.63
N ASP A 367 -5.17 22.71 1.10
CA ASP A 367 -4.56 23.98 1.57
C ASP A 367 -3.04 23.78 1.85
N LYS A 368 -2.28 24.86 2.06
CA LYS A 368 -0.81 24.88 2.17
C LYS A 368 -0.31 25.31 3.56
N ASN A 369 0.94 24.92 3.86
CA ASN A 369 1.76 25.26 5.03
C ASN A 369 1.62 24.35 6.28
N TYR A 370 2.44 23.29 6.34
CA TYR A 370 2.77 22.61 7.59
C TYR A 370 4.22 22.10 7.58
N LEU A 371 4.94 22.25 8.69
CA LEU A 371 6.28 21.71 8.92
C LEU A 371 6.19 20.62 10.00
N PRO A 372 6.45 19.33 9.67
CA PRO A 372 6.26 18.24 10.63
C PRO A 372 7.36 18.21 11.71
N PRO A 373 7.03 17.84 12.96
CA PRO A 373 8.02 17.68 14.03
C PRO A 373 8.97 16.48 13.79
N PRO A 374 10.14 16.45 14.45
CA PRO A 374 11.17 15.45 14.20
C PRO A 374 10.74 14.03 14.58
N LYS A 375 11.05 13.05 13.71
CA LYS A 375 10.78 11.63 13.96
C LYS A 375 11.65 11.09 15.09
N MET A 376 11.02 10.60 16.16
CA MET A 376 11.69 9.92 17.27
C MET A 376 11.65 8.37 17.14
N PRO A 377 12.49 7.63 17.89
CA PRO A 377 12.72 6.20 17.65
C PRO A 377 11.50 5.28 17.77
N THR A 378 11.61 4.13 17.13
CA THR A 378 10.62 3.04 17.11
C THR A 378 10.30 2.51 18.50
N VAL A 379 9.09 1.98 18.65
CA VAL A 379 8.39 1.80 19.94
C VAL A 379 8.93 0.67 20.81
N ASN A 380 9.82 -0.18 20.28
CA ASN A 380 10.45 -1.27 21.01
C ASN A 380 11.93 -0.94 21.34
N ASN A 381 12.17 0.25 21.86
CA ASN A 381 13.49 0.71 22.30
C ASN A 381 13.60 0.61 23.83
N TRP A 382 14.70 0.03 24.33
CA TRP A 382 14.99 -0.09 25.76
C TRP A 382 14.91 1.25 26.51
N PHE A 383 15.27 2.36 25.85
CA PHE A 383 15.20 3.69 26.44
C PHE A 383 13.76 4.15 26.71
N VAL A 384 12.82 3.82 25.82
CA VAL A 384 11.39 4.13 26.02
C VAL A 384 10.84 3.28 27.18
N ARG A 385 11.20 1.99 27.25
CA ARG A 385 10.85 1.11 28.37
C ARG A 385 11.45 1.59 29.71
N PHE A 386 12.64 2.18 29.69
CA PHE A 386 13.24 2.80 30.88
C PHE A 386 12.44 4.03 31.34
N LEU A 387 12.00 4.89 30.41
CA LEU A 387 11.15 6.03 30.73
C LEU A 387 9.78 5.58 31.29
N GLU A 388 9.13 4.61 30.64
CA GLU A 388 7.85 4.02 31.08
C GLU A 388 7.92 3.42 32.49
N ASN A 389 8.97 2.63 32.77
CA ASN A 389 9.04 1.79 33.99
C ASN A 389 9.74 2.46 35.19
N TYR A 390 10.47 3.56 35.00
CA TYR A 390 11.26 4.18 36.09
C TYR A 390 11.11 5.70 36.19
N VAL A 391 10.99 6.43 35.08
CA VAL A 391 10.93 7.91 35.12
C VAL A 391 9.49 8.42 35.21
N TYR A 392 8.57 7.78 34.49
CA TYR A 392 7.15 8.15 34.45
C TYR A 392 6.21 7.02 34.91
N ALA A 393 6.72 5.93 35.51
CA ALA A 393 5.90 4.83 36.02
C ALA A 393 4.77 5.33 36.92
N MET A 394 3.51 4.99 36.63
CA MET A 394 2.33 5.42 37.40
C MET A 394 2.10 4.55 38.64
N PRO A 395 1.39 5.04 39.68
CA PRO A 395 1.02 4.19 40.81
C PRO A 395 -0.05 3.22 40.31
N GLU A 396 -0.04 1.98 40.79
CA GLU A 396 -1.17 1.08 40.56
C GLU A 396 -2.43 1.71 41.18
N PRO A 397 -3.55 1.81 40.43
CA PRO A 397 -4.79 2.31 40.99
C PRO A 397 -5.34 1.32 42.01
N PRO A 398 -6.17 1.76 42.97
CA PRO A 398 -6.90 0.83 43.81
C PRO A 398 -7.73 -0.10 42.91
N PRO A 399 -7.64 -1.44 43.08
CA PRO A 399 -8.29 -2.38 42.17
C PRO A 399 -9.81 -2.17 42.20
N ARG A 400 -10.34 -1.60 41.13
CA ARG A 400 -11.77 -1.38 40.94
C ARG A 400 -12.42 -2.77 40.84
N LYS A 401 -13.54 -2.95 41.53
CA LYS A 401 -14.34 -4.18 41.47
C LYS A 401 -15.74 -3.81 41.04
N ARG A 402 -16.25 -4.53 40.05
CA ARG A 402 -17.61 -4.35 39.59
C ARG A 402 -18.62 -4.76 40.66
N THR A 403 -19.44 -3.81 41.09
CA THR A 403 -20.54 -4.01 42.05
C THR A 403 -21.92 -4.01 41.39
N LYS A 404 -22.02 -3.44 40.19
CA LYS A 404 -23.21 -3.43 39.32
C LYS A 404 -22.83 -3.91 37.91
N PRO A 405 -23.65 -4.72 37.24
CA PRO A 405 -23.34 -5.22 35.90
C PRO A 405 -23.09 -4.07 34.91
N MET A 406 -22.38 -4.36 33.81
CA MET A 406 -22.32 -3.43 32.68
C MET A 406 -23.69 -3.38 32.01
N GLU A 407 -24.27 -2.19 31.87
CA GLU A 407 -25.64 -2.01 31.36
C GLU A 407 -25.64 -1.48 29.91
N VAL A 408 -24.76 -0.52 29.59
CA VAL A 408 -24.75 0.15 28.27
C VAL A 408 -23.34 0.39 27.72
N LEU A 409 -23.10 -0.04 26.48
CA LEU A 409 -21.88 0.22 25.72
C LEU A 409 -22.17 1.20 24.58
N CYS A 410 -21.72 2.45 24.70
CA CYS A 410 -21.78 3.45 23.63
C CYS A 410 -20.50 3.36 22.79
N VAL A 411 -20.60 2.74 21.63
CA VAL A 411 -19.44 2.31 20.84
C VAL A 411 -19.11 3.23 19.67
N GLY A 412 -19.85 4.33 19.48
CA GLY A 412 -19.60 5.26 18.38
C GLY A 412 -18.26 6.00 18.48
N LEU A 413 -17.57 6.18 17.35
CA LEU A 413 -16.30 6.90 17.27
C LEU A 413 -16.39 8.32 17.86
N PRO A 414 -15.28 8.90 18.39
CA PRO A 414 -15.28 10.24 18.94
C PRO A 414 -15.89 11.29 18.00
N ARG A 415 -16.47 12.35 18.57
CA ARG A 415 -17.19 13.42 17.82
C ARG A 415 -18.52 13.01 17.17
N SER A 416 -19.05 11.83 17.49
CA SER A 416 -20.41 11.39 17.13
C SER A 416 -21.48 11.72 18.20
N GLY A 417 -21.19 12.62 19.14
CA GLY A 417 -22.10 12.97 20.25
C GLY A 417 -21.80 12.25 21.58
N THR A 418 -20.58 11.72 21.74
CA THR A 418 -20.15 10.88 22.88
C THR A 418 -20.34 11.54 24.26
N GLU A 419 -19.99 12.81 24.41
CA GLU A 419 -20.22 13.63 25.62
C GLU A 419 -21.70 13.91 25.88
N SER A 420 -22.47 14.26 24.83
CA SER A 420 -23.93 14.47 24.93
C SER A 420 -24.64 13.19 25.37
N LEU A 421 -24.18 12.03 24.89
CA LEU A 421 -24.68 10.72 25.26
C LEU A 421 -24.30 10.33 26.70
N GLN A 422 -23.10 10.69 27.18
CA GLN A 422 -22.73 10.55 28.59
C GLN A 422 -23.73 11.32 29.49
N HIS A 423 -23.99 12.59 29.16
CA HIS A 423 -24.95 13.40 29.91
C HIS A 423 -26.39 12.88 29.80
N ALA A 424 -26.79 12.30 28.67
CA ALA A 424 -28.10 11.68 28.51
C ALA A 424 -28.25 10.45 29.42
N LEU A 425 -27.25 9.56 29.48
CA LEU A 425 -27.26 8.39 30.36
C LEU A 425 -27.29 8.80 31.85
N LEU A 426 -26.47 9.77 32.25
CA LEU A 426 -26.50 10.31 33.63
C LEU A 426 -27.90 10.88 33.99
N ARG A 427 -28.58 11.54 33.04
CA ARG A 427 -29.96 12.04 33.25
C ARG A 427 -31.02 10.93 33.28
N LEU A 428 -30.79 9.83 32.58
CA LEU A 428 -31.66 8.63 32.60
C LEU A 428 -31.47 7.79 33.87
N GLY A 429 -30.52 8.14 34.74
CA GLY A 429 -30.31 7.50 36.04
C GLY A 429 -29.24 6.41 36.07
N TYR A 430 -28.41 6.28 35.03
CA TYR A 430 -27.24 5.41 35.07
C TYR A 430 -26.17 6.03 35.99
N ASP A 431 -25.81 5.34 37.08
CA ASP A 431 -24.93 5.84 38.16
C ASP A 431 -23.67 6.58 37.66
N HIS A 432 -22.90 5.93 36.80
CA HIS A 432 -21.65 6.43 36.26
C HIS A 432 -21.43 5.89 34.84
N THR A 433 -21.12 6.79 33.91
CA THR A 433 -20.81 6.49 32.52
C THR A 433 -19.37 6.91 32.23
N PHE A 434 -18.48 5.93 32.01
CA PHE A 434 -17.07 6.17 31.73
C PHE A 434 -16.86 6.84 30.37
N HIS A 435 -16.17 7.97 30.33
CA HIS A 435 -15.83 8.73 29.11
C HIS A 435 -14.31 8.79 28.91
N GLY A 436 -13.85 9.09 27.69
CA GLY A 436 -12.43 9.29 27.38
C GLY A 436 -11.74 10.43 28.16
N TRP A 437 -12.52 11.24 28.90
CA TRP A 437 -12.00 12.26 29.82
C TRP A 437 -11.57 11.66 31.16
N ASP A 438 -12.18 10.55 31.59
CA ASP A 438 -11.88 9.90 32.87
C ASP A 438 -10.47 9.30 32.86
N ILE A 439 -10.01 8.82 31.70
CA ILE A 439 -8.61 8.42 31.43
C ILE A 439 -7.61 9.56 31.74
N ILE A 440 -8.03 10.82 31.59
CA ILE A 440 -7.18 12.03 31.76
C ILE A 440 -7.35 12.66 33.15
N TYR A 441 -8.54 12.58 33.75
CA TYR A 441 -8.86 13.34 34.97
C TYR A 441 -9.11 12.50 36.23
N GLU A 442 -9.43 11.21 36.15
CA GLU A 442 -9.56 10.38 37.35
C GLU A 442 -8.18 10.09 37.95
N GLN A 443 -7.99 10.44 39.23
CA GLN A 443 -6.75 10.18 39.97
C GLN A 443 -6.90 9.01 40.95
N PRO A 444 -5.98 8.03 40.98
CA PRO A 444 -4.84 7.85 40.07
C PRO A 444 -5.29 7.39 38.67
N ASN A 445 -4.74 8.02 37.64
CA ASN A 445 -5.04 7.74 36.24
C ASN A 445 -4.61 6.33 35.84
N TYR A 446 -5.37 5.68 34.94
CA TYR A 446 -4.94 4.42 34.32
C TYR A 446 -4.81 4.51 32.80
N CYS A 447 -3.58 4.31 32.34
CA CYS A 447 -3.17 4.49 30.95
C CYS A 447 -2.67 3.20 30.29
N GLN A 448 -2.65 2.06 30.99
CA GLN A 448 -2.07 0.80 30.49
C GLN A 448 -3.15 -0.12 29.89
N TRP A 449 -3.69 0.27 28.74
CA TRP A 449 -4.72 -0.49 28.00
C TRP A 449 -4.09 -1.48 26.99
N PHE A 450 -3.03 -2.18 27.38
CA PHE A 450 -2.21 -2.98 26.44
C PHE A 450 -1.93 -4.38 26.96
N GLY A 451 -2.33 -5.40 26.20
CA GLY A 451 -1.96 -6.79 26.44
C GLY A 451 -0.55 -7.15 25.93
N PRO A 452 -0.14 -8.42 26.08
CA PRO A 452 1.17 -8.89 25.61
C PRO A 452 1.33 -8.79 24.07
N LEU A 453 2.59 -8.72 23.63
CA LEU A 453 2.97 -8.61 22.21
C LEU A 453 3.18 -9.98 21.54
N ASP A 454 2.30 -10.94 21.83
CA ASP A 454 2.36 -12.30 21.27
C ASP A 454 1.37 -12.55 20.11
N GLY A 455 0.43 -11.63 19.89
CA GLY A 455 -0.58 -11.70 18.83
C GLY A 455 -1.83 -12.54 19.17
N ASN A 456 -1.94 -13.08 20.39
CA ASN A 456 -3.04 -13.94 20.84
C ASN A 456 -3.85 -13.33 22.02
N THR A 457 -3.73 -12.02 22.24
CA THR A 457 -4.47 -11.32 23.31
C THR A 457 -5.98 -11.37 23.08
N THR A 458 -6.69 -11.97 24.04
CA THR A 458 -8.15 -11.87 24.17
C THR A 458 -8.46 -11.14 25.47
N PHE A 459 -9.36 -10.15 25.42
CA PHE A 459 -9.78 -9.38 26.60
C PHE A 459 -11.09 -9.92 27.15
N THR A 460 -11.21 -9.92 28.47
CA THR A 460 -12.37 -10.41 29.24
C THR A 460 -12.89 -9.33 30.20
N ALA A 461 -14.01 -9.58 30.87
CA ALA A 461 -14.51 -8.68 31.91
C ALA A 461 -13.50 -8.48 33.05
N ASP A 462 -12.73 -9.51 33.41
CA ASP A 462 -11.69 -9.43 34.46
C ASP A 462 -10.52 -8.51 34.08
N ASP A 463 -10.27 -8.29 32.77
CA ASP A 463 -9.26 -7.35 32.28
C ASP A 463 -9.77 -5.90 32.28
N PHE A 464 -11.07 -5.70 32.04
CA PHE A 464 -11.71 -4.39 31.99
C PHE A 464 -12.17 -3.87 33.36
N ASP A 465 -12.61 -4.73 34.27
CA ASP A 465 -13.18 -4.33 35.57
C ASP A 465 -12.22 -3.60 36.52
N PRO A 466 -10.91 -3.90 36.56
CA PRO A 466 -9.92 -3.07 37.26
C PRO A 466 -9.90 -1.61 36.77
N LEU A 467 -10.39 -1.35 35.55
CA LEU A 467 -10.36 -0.05 34.88
C LEU A 467 -11.70 0.67 34.97
N ILE A 468 -12.80 -0.05 34.67
CA ILE A 468 -14.15 0.51 34.49
C ILE A 468 -15.21 -0.18 35.37
N GLY A 469 -14.79 -0.95 36.39
CA GLY A 469 -15.70 -1.67 37.30
C GLY A 469 -16.64 -0.78 38.11
N HIS A 470 -16.28 0.48 38.34
CA HIS A 470 -17.14 1.48 38.99
C HIS A 470 -18.23 2.06 38.06
N SER A 471 -18.15 1.78 36.76
CA SER A 471 -19.02 2.37 35.73
C SER A 471 -20.00 1.35 35.18
N VAL A 472 -21.28 1.72 35.11
CA VAL A 472 -22.35 0.89 34.53
C VAL A 472 -22.55 1.13 33.03
N ALA A 473 -21.93 2.18 32.50
CA ALA A 473 -21.88 2.44 31.06
C ALA A 473 -20.51 2.96 30.61
N VAL A 474 -20.21 2.85 29.32
CA VAL A 474 -18.94 3.29 28.69
C VAL A 474 -19.23 4.05 27.39
N THR A 475 -18.47 5.11 27.10
CA THR A 475 -18.55 5.90 25.87
C THR A 475 -17.16 6.41 25.41
N ASP A 476 -17.12 7.07 24.26
CA ASP A 476 -15.95 7.77 23.69
C ASP A 476 -14.73 6.85 23.49
N ALA A 477 -13.52 7.27 23.88
CA ALA A 477 -12.26 6.59 23.58
C ALA A 477 -12.26 5.08 23.90
N ALA A 478 -12.64 4.67 25.12
CA ALA A 478 -12.65 3.26 25.49
C ALA A 478 -13.73 2.47 24.73
N GLY A 479 -14.95 3.02 24.64
CA GLY A 479 -16.08 2.39 23.94
C GLY A 479 -15.86 2.23 22.43
N SER A 480 -15.08 3.13 21.82
CA SER A 480 -14.76 3.10 20.39
C SER A 480 -13.53 2.26 20.04
N VAL A 481 -12.47 2.28 20.86
CA VAL A 481 -11.22 1.56 20.55
C VAL A 481 -11.32 0.07 20.86
N PHE A 482 -12.00 -0.29 21.95
CA PHE A 482 -12.18 -1.67 22.40
C PHE A 482 -13.60 -2.17 22.12
N ALA A 483 -14.24 -1.70 21.05
CA ALA A 483 -15.67 -1.90 20.84
C ALA A 483 -16.03 -3.39 20.71
N ALA A 484 -15.26 -4.17 19.93
CA ALA A 484 -15.51 -5.59 19.75
C ALA A 484 -15.23 -6.38 21.04
N GLU A 485 -14.16 -6.03 21.74
CA GLU A 485 -13.70 -6.63 22.98
C GLU A 485 -14.69 -6.38 24.13
N LEU A 486 -15.20 -5.16 24.28
CA LEU A 486 -16.22 -4.81 25.27
C LEU A 486 -17.56 -5.51 24.96
N ILE A 487 -17.96 -5.59 23.69
CA ILE A 487 -19.18 -6.30 23.26
C ILE A 487 -19.10 -7.81 23.57
N ALA A 488 -17.91 -8.40 23.46
CA ALA A 488 -17.64 -9.80 23.80
C ALA A 488 -17.52 -10.03 25.32
N ALA A 489 -16.87 -9.12 26.05
CA ALA A 489 -16.70 -9.18 27.50
C ALA A 489 -18.01 -8.98 28.28
N TYR A 490 -18.93 -8.16 27.74
CA TYR A 490 -20.22 -7.85 28.35
C TYR A 490 -21.40 -8.21 27.42
N PRO A 491 -21.71 -9.51 27.24
CA PRO A 491 -22.74 -9.97 26.29
C PRO A 491 -24.16 -9.51 26.66
N GLU A 492 -24.44 -9.28 27.95
CA GLU A 492 -25.75 -8.82 28.44
C GLU A 492 -25.94 -7.29 28.33
N ALA A 493 -24.87 -6.53 28.08
CA ALA A 493 -24.95 -5.07 27.98
C ALA A 493 -25.62 -4.66 26.66
N LYS A 494 -26.48 -3.63 26.71
CA LYS A 494 -27.09 -3.02 25.53
C LYS A 494 -26.04 -2.20 24.78
N VAL A 495 -26.07 -2.24 23.45
CA VAL A 495 -25.09 -1.51 22.63
C VAL A 495 -25.76 -0.32 21.96
N VAL A 496 -25.20 0.87 22.14
CA VAL A 496 -25.61 2.09 21.44
C VAL A 496 -24.54 2.42 20.40
N LEU A 497 -24.90 2.29 19.12
CA LEU A 497 -24.09 2.76 18.01
C LEU A 497 -24.45 4.22 17.73
N ASN A 498 -23.79 5.12 18.45
CA ASN A 498 -23.90 6.56 18.21
C ASN A 498 -23.14 6.97 16.95
N TYR A 499 -23.84 7.56 15.97
CA TYR A 499 -23.26 7.94 14.69
C TYR A 499 -23.78 9.28 14.17
N ARG A 500 -23.28 9.71 13.00
CA ARG A 500 -23.68 10.91 12.27
C ARG A 500 -24.05 10.52 10.85
N LYS A 501 -25.17 11.05 10.36
CA LYS A 501 -25.66 10.83 9.00
C LYS A 501 -24.75 11.55 7.98
N ASP A 502 -24.35 12.79 8.28
CA ASP A 502 -23.31 13.51 7.53
C ASP A 502 -21.89 13.09 8.00
N LEU A 503 -21.30 12.17 7.24
CA LEU A 503 -19.94 11.68 7.43
C LEU A 503 -18.88 12.76 7.21
N ASP A 504 -19.13 13.73 6.33
CA ASP A 504 -18.17 14.80 6.03
C ASP A 504 -18.17 15.87 7.13
N ALA A 505 -19.33 16.18 7.72
CA ALA A 505 -19.42 17.03 8.90
C ALA A 505 -18.84 16.35 10.15
N TRP A 506 -19.00 15.02 10.29
CA TRP A 506 -18.23 14.27 11.29
C TRP A 506 -16.73 14.41 11.03
N HIS A 507 -16.26 14.11 9.82
CA HIS A 507 -14.83 14.10 9.48
C HIS A 507 -14.17 15.46 9.66
N ARG A 508 -14.81 16.54 9.20
CA ARG A 508 -14.35 17.93 9.47
C ARG A 508 -14.25 18.22 10.97
N SER A 509 -15.22 17.80 11.78
CA SER A 509 -15.16 18.01 13.23
C SER A 509 -14.11 17.13 13.92
N ALA A 510 -13.95 15.87 13.50
CA ALA A 510 -12.97 14.94 14.05
C ALA A 510 -11.55 15.40 13.75
N THR A 511 -11.27 15.75 12.50
CA THR A 511 -10.07 16.47 12.03
C THR A 511 -9.79 17.68 12.91
N THR A 512 -10.72 18.64 13.00
CA THR A 512 -10.51 19.90 13.75
C THR A 512 -10.22 19.68 15.24
N THR A 513 -10.91 18.75 15.90
CA THR A 513 -10.76 18.55 17.34
C THR A 513 -9.55 17.67 17.69
N LEU A 514 -9.34 16.56 16.99
CA LEU A 514 -8.30 15.59 17.33
C LEU A 514 -6.90 16.04 16.84
N MET A 515 -6.82 16.84 15.77
CA MET A 515 -5.53 17.32 15.22
C MET A 515 -4.95 18.50 15.99
N ARG A 516 -5.78 19.27 16.71
CA ARG A 516 -5.28 20.28 17.68
C ARG A 516 -4.28 19.67 18.66
N SER A 517 -4.59 18.50 19.21
CA SER A 517 -3.71 17.79 20.16
C SER A 517 -2.33 17.43 19.61
N ASN A 518 -2.20 17.21 18.29
CA ASN A 518 -0.93 16.80 17.67
C ASN A 518 -0.05 18.00 17.27
N GLY A 519 -0.66 19.16 16.99
CA GLY A 519 0.06 20.42 16.68
C GLY A 519 0.64 21.13 17.89
N HIS A 520 0.35 20.70 19.11
CA HIS A 520 0.86 21.33 20.33
C HIS A 520 2.28 20.91 20.68
N TRP A 521 3.28 21.61 20.11
CA TRP A 521 4.65 21.64 20.65
C TRP A 521 4.71 21.82 22.19
N PRO A 522 3.84 22.64 22.84
CA PRO A 522 3.75 22.69 24.29
C PRO A 522 3.38 21.36 24.95
N LEU A 523 2.48 20.55 24.37
CA LEU A 523 2.10 19.26 24.94
C LEU A 523 3.25 18.24 24.85
N PHE A 524 3.97 18.24 23.72
CA PHE A 524 5.21 17.46 23.59
C PHE A 524 6.26 17.88 24.64
N MET A 525 6.51 19.18 24.80
CA MET A 525 7.45 19.69 25.81
C MET A 525 7.01 19.36 27.24
N LEU A 526 5.71 19.46 27.55
CA LEU A 526 5.15 19.08 28.84
C LEU A 526 5.20 17.55 29.06
N SER A 527 5.10 16.73 28.01
CA SER A 527 5.27 15.27 28.11
C SER A 527 6.67 14.85 28.57
N CYS A 528 7.68 15.71 28.40
CA CYS A 528 9.02 15.51 28.95
C CYS A 528 9.14 15.95 30.42
N LEU A 529 8.17 16.70 30.96
CA LEU A 529 8.25 17.38 32.26
C LEU A 529 7.20 16.91 33.29
N SER A 530 6.08 16.36 32.83
CA SER A 530 5.00 15.80 33.65
C SER A 530 4.72 14.36 33.24
N ARG A 531 4.52 13.51 34.23
CA ARG A 531 4.18 12.09 34.11
C ARG A 531 2.78 11.89 33.54
N GLU A 532 1.86 12.76 33.93
CA GLU A 532 0.48 12.83 33.47
C GLU A 532 0.47 13.23 31.98
N CYS A 533 1.24 14.25 31.60
CA CYS A 533 1.42 14.64 30.20
C CYS A 533 2.17 13.59 29.38
N PHE A 534 3.14 12.86 29.97
CA PHE A 534 3.85 11.76 29.31
C PHE A 534 2.88 10.66 28.89
N TRP A 535 2.02 10.20 29.80
CA TRP A 535 1.05 9.14 29.52
C TRP A 535 -0.13 9.60 28.67
N ALA A 536 -0.62 10.84 28.85
CA ALA A 536 -1.61 11.41 27.94
C ALA A 536 -1.07 11.51 26.50
N TRP A 537 0.19 11.92 26.31
CA TRP A 537 0.83 11.91 25.00
C TRP A 537 1.00 10.48 24.46
N HIS A 538 1.50 9.54 25.27
CA HIS A 538 1.72 8.16 24.81
C HIS A 538 0.41 7.46 24.44
N VAL A 539 -0.59 7.43 25.34
CA VAL A 539 -1.87 6.77 25.05
C VAL A 539 -2.57 7.44 23.88
N PHE A 540 -2.92 8.73 23.97
CA PHE A 540 -3.76 9.34 22.95
C PHE A 540 -2.99 9.58 21.64
N VAL A 541 -1.80 10.19 21.70
CA VAL A 541 -1.09 10.70 20.51
C VAL A 541 -0.16 9.67 19.86
N ARG A 542 0.43 8.72 20.63
CA ARG A 542 1.37 7.72 20.09
C ARG A 542 0.75 6.35 19.79
N PHE A 543 -0.24 5.91 20.58
CA PHE A 543 -0.80 4.55 20.47
C PHE A 543 -2.25 4.52 19.98
N MET A 544 -3.17 5.10 20.74
CA MET A 544 -4.60 4.86 20.62
C MET A 544 -5.18 5.50 19.36
N TRP A 545 -4.99 6.81 19.14
CA TRP A 545 -5.51 7.44 17.92
C TRP A 545 -4.75 7.05 16.65
N PRO A 546 -3.40 6.93 16.64
CA PRO A 546 -2.70 6.35 15.50
C PRO A 546 -3.12 4.91 15.19
N GLY A 547 -3.37 4.09 16.21
CA GLY A 547 -3.88 2.73 16.04
C GLY A 547 -5.29 2.71 15.44
N LEU A 548 -6.23 3.40 16.09
CA LEU A 548 -7.63 3.48 15.68
C LEU A 548 -7.79 3.99 14.23
N PHE A 549 -7.10 5.08 13.89
CA PHE A 549 -7.13 5.65 12.54
C PHE A 549 -6.03 5.08 11.61
N ARG A 550 -5.43 3.95 11.96
CA ARG A 550 -4.47 3.17 11.14
C ARG A 550 -3.35 4.04 10.54
N ALA A 551 -2.84 4.99 11.33
CA ALA A 551 -1.77 5.91 10.97
C ALA A 551 -0.41 5.20 11.00
N LEU A 552 -0.01 4.61 9.87
CA LEU A 552 1.22 3.83 9.72
C LEU A 552 2.53 4.63 9.98
N ASP A 553 2.45 5.95 9.97
CA ASP A 553 3.54 6.88 10.33
C ASP A 553 3.52 7.36 11.79
N GLY A 554 2.56 6.88 12.58
CA GLY A 554 2.32 7.31 13.96
C GLY A 554 1.67 8.70 14.08
N ASN A 555 1.26 9.33 12.99
CA ASN A 555 0.70 10.68 12.99
C ASN A 555 -0.83 10.64 12.86
N ILE A 556 -1.54 10.90 13.96
CA ILE A 556 -3.01 10.98 14.00
C ILE A 556 -3.61 11.93 12.94
N GLU A 557 -2.97 13.05 12.63
CA GLU A 557 -3.45 14.00 11.63
C GLU A 557 -3.42 13.39 10.24
N THR A 558 -2.36 12.64 9.94
CA THR A 558 -2.23 11.93 8.68
C THR A 558 -3.16 10.70 8.62
N GLY A 559 -3.35 10.00 9.74
CA GLY A 559 -4.34 8.93 9.87
C GLY A 559 -5.78 9.43 9.71
N MET A 560 -6.16 10.52 10.36
CA MET A 560 -7.51 11.10 10.25
C MET A 560 -7.77 11.63 8.84
N ALA A 561 -6.82 12.35 8.24
CA ALA A 561 -6.96 12.88 6.89
C ALA A 561 -7.08 11.77 5.83
N ARG A 562 -6.27 10.72 5.91
CA ARG A 562 -6.28 9.59 4.96
C ARG A 562 -7.40 8.58 5.24
N ASN A 563 -7.64 8.26 6.52
CA ASN A 563 -8.40 7.09 6.92
C ASN A 563 -9.70 7.36 7.67
N GLY A 564 -9.90 8.55 8.23
CA GLY A 564 -11.00 8.84 9.16
C GLY A 564 -12.37 8.41 8.65
N LYS A 565 -12.73 8.78 7.41
CA LYS A 565 -14.04 8.47 6.81
C LYS A 565 -14.28 6.97 6.59
N TRP A 566 -13.27 6.21 6.19
CA TRP A 566 -13.46 4.78 5.89
C TRP A 566 -13.38 3.93 7.16
N VAL A 567 -12.48 4.26 8.10
CA VAL A 567 -12.46 3.71 9.46
C VAL A 567 -13.83 3.91 10.14
N TYR A 568 -14.48 5.06 9.92
CA TYR A 568 -15.83 5.31 10.42
C TYR A 568 -16.88 4.35 9.85
N LYS A 569 -16.91 4.17 8.53
CA LYS A 569 -17.84 3.24 7.86
C LYS A 569 -17.60 1.79 8.29
N GLU A 570 -16.33 1.38 8.31
CA GLU A 570 -15.89 0.06 8.76
C GLU A 570 -16.33 -0.20 10.21
N HIS A 571 -16.08 0.74 11.12
CA HIS A 571 -16.47 0.65 12.52
C HIS A 571 -18.00 0.49 12.67
N VAL A 572 -18.77 1.37 12.04
CA VAL A 572 -20.25 1.30 12.04
C VAL A 572 -20.75 -0.05 11.52
N ASN A 573 -20.19 -0.55 10.42
CA ASN A 573 -20.58 -1.83 9.82
C ASN A 573 -20.14 -3.04 10.67
N MET A 574 -18.97 -2.97 11.32
CA MET A 574 -18.49 -3.97 12.26
C MET A 574 -19.48 -4.13 13.43
N ILE A 575 -19.91 -3.03 14.06
CA ILE A 575 -20.88 -3.09 15.16
C ILE A 575 -22.23 -3.68 14.70
N ARG A 576 -22.74 -3.28 13.52
CA ARG A 576 -23.95 -3.87 12.93
C ARG A 576 -23.82 -5.38 12.65
N GLY A 577 -22.62 -5.87 12.36
CA GLY A 577 -22.36 -7.29 12.16
C GLY A 577 -22.14 -8.08 13.45
N LEU A 578 -21.61 -7.44 14.50
CA LEU A 578 -21.30 -8.07 15.80
C LEU A 578 -22.49 -8.13 16.76
N VAL A 579 -23.46 -7.21 16.64
CA VAL A 579 -24.55 -7.06 17.62
C VAL A 579 -25.92 -7.37 16.99
N PRO A 580 -26.68 -8.33 17.54
CA PRO A 580 -28.05 -8.58 17.12
C PRO A 580 -28.96 -7.35 17.29
N SER A 581 -29.92 -7.18 16.38
CA SER A 581 -30.81 -6.01 16.31
C SER A 581 -31.60 -5.71 17.58
N GLU A 582 -31.90 -6.73 18.37
CA GLU A 582 -32.61 -6.67 19.65
C GLU A 582 -31.76 -6.09 20.80
N ARG A 583 -30.43 -6.06 20.64
CA ARG A 583 -29.46 -5.49 21.58
C ARG A 583 -28.80 -4.20 21.07
N LEU A 584 -29.00 -3.86 19.79
CA LEU A 584 -28.39 -2.72 19.12
C LEU A 584 -29.37 -1.54 18.97
N LEU A 585 -29.03 -0.40 19.57
CA LEU A 585 -29.66 0.88 19.30
C LEU A 585 -28.75 1.73 18.40
N GLU A 586 -29.16 1.95 17.15
CA GLU A 586 -28.55 2.98 16.31
C GLU A 586 -29.13 4.35 16.68
N TRP A 587 -28.26 5.33 16.96
CA TRP A 587 -28.68 6.66 17.41
C TRP A 587 -27.82 7.76 16.80
N THR A 588 -28.43 8.91 16.49
CA THR A 588 -27.74 10.12 16.08
C THR A 588 -28.22 11.32 16.90
N VAL A 589 -27.37 12.35 17.00
CA VAL A 589 -27.68 13.62 17.69
C VAL A 589 -28.85 14.41 17.09
N GLU A 590 -29.40 13.96 15.96
CA GLU A 590 -30.57 14.56 15.30
C GLU A 590 -31.89 13.92 15.76
N ASP A 591 -31.81 12.77 16.44
CA ASP A 591 -32.98 11.97 16.82
C ASP A 591 -33.54 12.36 18.22
N GLY A 592 -33.02 13.44 18.83
CA GLY A 592 -33.45 13.98 20.14
C GLY A 592 -32.77 15.29 20.54
#